data_AF-A0A5J6ST98-F1
#
_entry.id   AF-A0A5J6ST98-F1
#
_cell.length_a   1.000
_cell.length_b   1.000
_cell.length_c   1.000
_cell.angle_alpha   90.00
_cell.angle_beta   90.00
_cell.angle_gamma   90.00
#
_symmetry.space_group_name_H-M   'P 1'
#
loop_
_entity.id
_entity.type
_entity.pdbx_description
1 polymer ?
#
loop_
_entity_poly.entity_id
_entity_poly.type
_entity_poly.pdbx_seq_one_letter_code
_entity_poly.pdbx_strand_id
1 'polypeptide(L)' 'MLNATRYVGGTLLSIGIAIFLYGIFISEYNAVMGVGIGTVMGAVFIFLIGMFLIASEEMVVNSRKSKKESAV' A
#
# COMPACT_ATOMS: atom_id res chain seq x y z
N MET A 1 -16.30 3.62 5.68
CA MET A 1 -15.12 4.09 4.93
C MET A 1 -13.95 3.12 5.00
N LEU A 2 -13.63 2.57 6.18
CA LEU A 2 -12.54 1.61 6.39
C LEU A 2 -12.46 0.44 5.37
N ASN A 3 -13.58 -0.24 5.15
CA ASN A 3 -13.62 -1.37 4.21
C ASN A 3 -13.36 -0.94 2.77
N ALA A 4 -13.75 0.28 2.39
CA ALA A 4 -13.48 0.82 1.06
C ALA A 4 -11.98 1.12 0.89
N THR A 5 -11.35 1.75 1.89
CA THR A 5 -9.91 2.03 1.85
C THR A 5 -9.08 0.75 1.87
N ARG A 6 -9.46 -0.26 2.65
CA ARG A 6 -8.81 -1.57 2.67
C ARG A 6 -8.94 -2.31 1.34
N TYR A 7 -10.11 -2.24 0.69
CA TYR A 7 -10.35 -2.88 -0.60
C TYR A 7 -9.63 -2.16 -1.75
N VAL A 8 -9.66 -0.82 -1.76
CA VAL A 8 -8.96 0.01 -2.75
C VAL A 8 -7.44 -0.10 -2.56
N GLY A 9 -6.95 -0.06 -1.33
CA GLY A 9 -5.53 -0.27 -1.02
C GLY A 9 -5.05 -1.65 -1.45
N GLY A 10 -5.77 -2.72 -1.07
CA GLY A 10 -5.42 -4.09 -1.46
C GLY A 10 -5.40 -4.30 -2.98
N THR A 11 -6.41 -3.81 -3.69
CA THR A 11 -6.47 -3.94 -5.16
C THR A 11 -5.38 -3.13 -5.86
N LEU A 12 -5.10 -1.92 -5.40
CA LEU A 12 -4.04 -1.07 -5.95
C LEU A 12 -2.65 -1.69 -5.71
N LEU A 13 -2.42 -2.31 -4.56
CA LEU A 13 -1.19 -3.07 -4.27
C LEU A 13 -1.03 -4.25 -5.24
N SER A 14 -2.08 -5.05 -5.42
CA SER A 14 -2.05 -6.20 -6.32
C SER A 14 -1.76 -5.79 -7.77
N ILE A 15 -2.39 -4.72 -8.25
CA ILE A 15 -2.15 -4.18 -9.59
C ILE A 15 -0.71 -3.67 -9.72
N GLY A 16 -0.21 -2.94 -8.71
CA GLY A 16 1.17 -2.45 -8.70
C GLY A 16 2.23 -3.57 -8.74
N ILE A 17 2.02 -4.65 -8.00
CA ILE A 17 2.90 -5.84 -8.03
C ILE A 17 2.86 -6.50 -9.41
N ALA A 18 1.69 -6.64 -10.03
CA ALA A 18 1.55 -7.24 -11.35
C ALA A 18 2.26 -6.41 -12.44
N ILE A 19 2.11 -5.09 -12.41
CA ILE A 19 2.78 -4.17 -13.34
C ILE A 19 4.30 -4.19 -13.11
N PHE A 20 4.76 -4.28 -11.85
CA PHE A 20 6.19 -4.39 -11.54
C PHE A 20 6.81 -5.66 -12.14
N LEU A 21 6.16 -6.81 -11.93
CA LEU A 21 6.59 -8.08 -12.51
C LEU A 21 6.65 -7.97 -14.04
N TYR A 22 5.62 -7.41 -14.67
CA TYR A 22 5.59 -7.20 -16.12
C TYR A 22 6.72 -6.29 -16.62
N GLY A 23 7.04 -5.21 -15.89
CA GLY A 23 8.12 -4.29 -16.21
C GLY A 23 9.51 -4.92 -16.15
N ILE A 24 9.74 -5.89 -15.26
CA ILE A 24 11.03 -6.61 -15.15
C ILE A 24 11.27 -7.51 -16.38
N PHE A 25 10.22 -8.14 -16.92
CA PHE A 25 10.37 -9.10 -18.04
C PHE A 25 10.56 -8.46 -19.42
N ILE A 26 10.26 -7.16 -19.57
CA ILE A 26 10.18 -6.50 -20.90
C ILE A 26 11.33 -5.51 -21.14
N SER A 27 12.02 -5.06 -20.10
CA SER A 27 12.97 -3.97 -20.27
C SER A 27 14.31 -4.46 -20.85
N GLU A 28 14.58 -4.20 -22.14
CA GLU A 28 15.89 -4.38 -22.77
C GLU A 28 16.78 -3.11 -22.71
N TYR A 29 16.29 -2.00 -22.13
CA TYR A 29 16.98 -0.69 -22.13
C TYR A 29 17.69 -0.39 -20.80
N ASN A 30 19.03 -0.43 -20.81
CA ASN A 30 19.87 -0.41 -19.60
C ASN A 30 19.74 0.87 -18.73
N ALA A 31 19.55 2.04 -19.35
CA ALA A 31 19.39 3.31 -18.60
C ALA A 31 17.96 3.52 -18.06
N VAL A 32 16.96 3.11 -18.83
CA VAL A 32 15.54 3.22 -18.44
C VAL A 32 15.20 2.21 -17.35
N MET A 33 15.88 1.06 -17.34
CA MET A 33 15.74 0.02 -16.33
C MET A 33 16.13 0.53 -14.92
N GLY A 34 17.21 1.29 -14.79
CA GLY A 34 17.63 1.86 -13.51
C GLY A 34 16.61 2.84 -12.92
N VAL A 35 16.07 3.73 -13.77
CA VAL A 35 14.99 4.65 -13.37
C VAL A 35 13.73 3.88 -13.03
N GLY A 36 13.35 2.89 -13.84
CA GLY A 36 12.17 2.05 -13.61
C GLY A 36 12.25 1.29 -12.27
N ILE A 37 13.39 0.68 -11.96
CA ILE A 37 13.59 0.00 -10.68
C ILE A 37 13.48 1.00 -9.51
N GLY A 38 14.13 2.16 -9.61
CA GLY A 38 14.05 3.20 -8.58
C GLY A 38 12.64 3.73 -8.36
N THR A 39 11.90 3.99 -9.45
CA THR A 39 10.51 4.44 -9.39
C THR A 39 9.61 3.39 -8.77
N VAL A 40 9.76 2.11 -9.10
CA VAL A 40 8.90 1.07 -8.52
C VAL A 40 9.28 0.77 -7.07
N MET A 41 10.56 0.70 -6.73
CA MET A 41 11.01 0.61 -5.34
C MET A 41 10.46 1.76 -4.49
N GLY A 42 10.54 3.00 -4.99
CA GLY A 42 9.99 4.18 -4.32
C GLY A 42 8.47 4.13 -4.18
N ALA A 43 7.75 3.73 -5.23
CA ALA A 43 6.30 3.58 -5.20
C ALA A 43 5.85 2.54 -4.17
N VAL A 44 6.53 1.40 -4.09
CA VAL A 44 6.25 0.35 -3.09
C VAL A 44 6.49 0.88 -1.68
N PHE A 45 7.59 1.60 -1.44
CA PHE A 45 7.88 2.18 -0.12
C PHE A 45 6.82 3.20 0.32
N ILE A 46 6.45 4.14 -0.55
CA ILE A 46 5.40 5.13 -0.24
C ILE A 46 4.07 4.44 0.02
N PHE A 47 3.75 3.41 -0.77
CA PHE A 47 2.53 2.63 -0.60
C PHE A 47 2.48 1.90 0.75
N LEU A 48 3.57 1.23 1.16
CA LEU A 48 3.65 0.54 2.45
C LEU A 48 3.50 1.50 3.63
N ILE A 49 4.13 2.68 3.56
CA ILE A 49 3.99 3.72 4.59
C ILE A 49 2.54 4.20 4.67
N GLY A 50 1.89 4.46 3.54
CA GLY A 50 0.49 4.87 3.50
C GLY A 50 -0.45 3.81 4.10
N MET A 51 -0.27 2.53 3.74
CA MET A 51 -1.02 1.42 4.31
C MET A 51 -0.80 1.27 5.82
N PHE A 52 0.44 1.42 6.29
CA PHE A 52 0.76 1.31 7.72
C PHE A 52 0.09 2.42 8.55
N LEU A 53 0.03 3.65 8.02
CA LEU A 53 -0.67 4.76 8.68
C LEU A 53 -2.17 4.51 8.77
N ILE A 54 -2.79 4.04 7.69
CA ILE A 54 -4.21 3.68 7.66
C ILE A 54 -4.50 2.56 8.66
N ALA A 55 -3.70 1.49 8.66
CA ALA A 55 -3.85 0.38 9.61
C ALA A 55 -3.66 0.83 11.07
N SER A 56 -2.73 1.74 11.32
CA SER A 56 -2.51 2.33 12.65
C SER A 56 -3.71 3.19 13.09
N GLU A 57 -4.27 3.97 12.18
CA GLU A 57 -5.48 4.75 12.41
C GLU A 57 -6.67 3.82 12.74
N GLU A 58 -6.81 2.70 12.03
CA GLU A 58 -7.82 1.68 12.34
C GLU A 58 -7.65 1.13 13.76
N MET A 59 -6.45 0.71 14.16
CA MET A 59 -6.20 0.16 15.50
C MET A 59 -6.50 1.17 16.61
N VAL A 60 -6.10 2.43 16.43
CA VAL A 60 -6.37 3.50 17.41
C VAL A 60 -7.86 3.79 17.53
N VAL A 61 -8.57 3.88 16.40
CA VAL A 61 -10.03 4.09 16.38
C VAL A 61 -10.76 2.91 17.03
N ASN A 62 -10.37 1.68 16.72
CA ASN A 62 -11.02 0.49 17.26
C ASN A 62 -10.78 0.33 18.77
N SER A 63 -9.57 0.67 19.25
CA SER A 63 -9.25 0.70 20.69
C SER A 63 -10.08 1.75 21.45
N ARG A 64 -10.26 2.95 20.88
CA ARG A 64 -11.13 3.98 21.47
C ARG A 64 -12.60 3.59 21.47
N LYS A 65 -13.06 2.83 20.48
CA LYS A 65 -14.45 2.34 20.40
C LYS A 65 -14.73 1.31 21.50
N SER A 66 -13.82 0.35 21.71
CA SER A 66 -13.92 -0.66 22.78
C SER A 66 -13.94 -0.03 24.18
N LYS A 67 -13.17 1.03 24.43
CA LYS A 67 -13.17 1.73 25.73
C LYS A 67 -14.48 2.48 26.04
N LYS A 68 -15.28 2.81 25.02
CA LYS A 68 -16.59 3.47 25.20
C LYS A 68 -17.72 2.47 25.45
N GLU A 69 -17.56 1.22 25.01
CA GLU A 69 -18.55 0.14 25.22
C GLU A 69 -18.46 -0.49 26.62
N SER A 70 -17.29 -0.48 27.27
CA SER A 70 -17.13 -0.95 28.66
C SER A 70 -17.38 0.10 29.74
N ALA A 71 -17.76 1.33 29.35
CA ALA A 71 -18.07 2.42 30.29
C ALA A 71 -19.57 2.76 30.34
N VAL A 72 -20.42 1.94 29.71
CA VAL A 72 -21.89 2.04 29.70
C VAL A 72 -22.49 0.84 30.42
#